data_AF-A0A9D8PUN7-F1
#
_entry.id   AF-A0A9D8PUN7-F1
#
_cell.length_a   1.000
_cell.length_b   1.000
_cell.length_c   1.000
_cell.angle_alpha   90.00
_cell.angle_beta   90.00
_cell.angle_gamma   90.00
#
_symmetry.space_group_name_H-M   'P 1'
#
loop_
_entity.id
_entity.type
_entity.pdbx_description
1 polymer ?
#
loop_
_entity_poly.entity_id
_entity_poly.type
_entity_poly.pdbx_seq_one_letter_code
_entity_poly.pdbx_strand_id
1 'polypeptide(L)'
;MHTRPDKARLDIGNVARTSHLSIAFDQDGNHYPPAQWAHVLPNGDFDWMTIPERGASPAFQLRDLPGLGNTVYADDSDEALIQRYAELLGAVLGETKRLFVFIHGFNNTHRQAANNIDALAGAVDTSNAVRLDVFWDGLNDSGRSTAVVPFRWRKSLVYSRLAGQIGLRRVLNRLPRPVEVIFVTHSRGAGVALATLADPFYAANICAPGGKPAGGQCRYDHEAPDYSRYSSIRMLMLAPAIGDEHIRQSTFDQISALAPVSIHMVANEKDRATCKTFLFPAHWFGDSRLGFQPSYIRGAEEGFTQNTQASFAYRTFAATGQSHAVTTYLQRKETRELMCAAGLSVDAACAPHPNTRNGNGNGNGMSSAQ
;
A
#
# COMPACT_ATOMS: atom_id res chain seq x y z
N MET A 1 -16.31 38.07 -1.43
CA MET A 1 -16.39 37.37 -0.13
C MET A 1 -16.37 35.88 -0.42
N HIS A 2 -15.21 35.25 -0.30
CA HIS A 2 -15.08 33.80 -0.44
C HIS A 2 -15.51 33.16 0.87
N THR A 3 -16.71 32.60 0.90
CA THR A 3 -17.20 31.80 2.02
C THR A 3 -16.26 30.62 2.21
N ARG A 4 -15.71 30.50 3.42
CA ARG A 4 -14.93 29.33 3.85
C ARG A 4 -15.72 28.04 3.58
N PRO A 5 -15.04 26.92 3.27
CA PRO A 5 -15.72 25.63 3.12
C PRO A 5 -16.56 25.37 4.37
N ASP A 6 -17.85 25.14 4.16
CA ASP A 6 -18.77 24.83 5.22
C ASP A 6 -18.30 23.52 5.89
N LYS A 7 -17.97 23.59 7.19
CA LYS A 7 -17.49 22.46 8.00
C LYS A 7 -18.53 21.33 8.14
N ALA A 8 -19.70 21.46 7.52
CA ALA A 8 -20.91 20.71 7.81
C ALA A 8 -21.26 19.54 6.86
N ARG A 9 -20.38 19.06 5.98
CA ARG A 9 -20.74 17.99 5.01
C ARG A 9 -19.88 16.73 5.00
N LEU A 10 -19.36 16.36 6.16
CA LEU A 10 -19.01 14.98 6.47
C LEU A 10 -19.63 14.70 7.84
N ASP A 11 -20.85 14.18 7.88
CA ASP A 11 -21.43 13.77 9.16
C ASP A 11 -20.66 12.54 9.65
N ILE A 12 -19.82 12.72 10.67
CA ILE A 12 -19.10 11.63 11.34
C ILE A 12 -20.09 10.52 11.74
N GLY A 13 -21.32 10.89 12.11
CA GLY A 13 -22.37 9.96 12.49
C GLY A 13 -22.81 9.00 11.39
N ASN A 14 -22.72 9.41 10.10
CA ASN A 14 -23.03 8.54 8.97
C ASN A 14 -21.84 7.66 8.57
N VAL A 15 -20.61 8.16 8.70
CA VAL A 15 -19.39 7.42 8.34
C VAL A 15 -19.03 6.38 9.39
N ALA A 16 -19.28 6.65 10.68
CA ALA A 16 -19.05 5.69 11.78
C ALA A 16 -19.88 4.40 11.67
N ARG A 17 -20.87 4.35 10.77
CA ARG A 17 -21.70 3.16 10.53
C ARG A 17 -21.13 2.25 9.43
N THR A 18 -20.10 2.68 8.71
CA THR A 18 -19.41 1.85 7.74
C THR A 18 -18.21 1.16 8.39
N SER A 19 -17.74 0.05 7.82
CA SER A 19 -16.45 -0.56 8.14
C SER A 19 -15.39 -0.22 7.08
N HIS A 20 -15.61 0.85 6.31
CA HIS A 20 -14.88 1.14 5.08
C HIS A 20 -14.67 2.64 4.88
N LEU A 21 -13.42 3.01 4.60
CA LEU A 21 -13.00 4.35 4.21
C LEU A 21 -12.11 4.29 2.96
N SER A 22 -12.10 5.36 2.18
CA SER A 22 -11.18 5.53 1.05
C SER A 22 -10.43 6.85 1.17
N ILE A 23 -9.15 6.84 0.83
CA ILE A 23 -8.29 8.03 0.79
C ILE A 23 -7.52 8.09 -0.53
N ALA A 24 -7.22 9.30 -1.00
CA ALA A 24 -6.55 9.50 -2.27
C ALA A 24 -5.39 10.51 -2.14
N PHE A 25 -4.30 10.22 -2.84
CA PHE A 25 -3.07 11.00 -2.83
C PHE A 25 -2.65 11.42 -4.22
N ASP A 26 -2.25 12.68 -4.35
CA ASP A 26 -1.59 13.16 -5.56
C ASP A 26 -0.11 12.73 -5.60
N GLN A 27 0.60 13.23 -6.59
CA GLN A 27 1.98 12.87 -6.89
C GLN A 27 2.98 13.37 -5.86
N ASP A 28 2.59 14.34 -5.05
CA ASP A 28 3.39 14.90 -3.97
C ASP A 28 3.02 14.28 -2.62
N GLY A 29 2.08 13.33 -2.63
CA GLY A 29 1.55 12.67 -1.43
C GLY A 29 0.50 13.50 -0.70
N ASN A 30 0.03 14.59 -1.29
CA ASN A 30 -0.99 15.40 -0.65
C ASN A 30 -2.36 14.75 -0.80
N HIS A 31 -3.18 14.92 0.23
CA HIS A 31 -4.51 14.35 0.27
C HIS A 31 -5.45 15.09 -0.67
N TYR A 32 -6.34 14.35 -1.31
CA TYR A 32 -7.48 14.96 -2.00
C TYR A 32 -8.76 14.17 -1.81
N PRO A 33 -9.91 14.85 -1.92
CA PRO A 33 -11.19 14.23 -1.70
C PRO A 33 -11.44 13.14 -2.77
N PRO A 34 -11.71 11.86 -2.40
CA PRO A 34 -12.17 10.88 -3.38
C PRO A 34 -13.51 11.34 -3.99
N ALA A 35 -13.94 10.79 -5.13
CA ALA A 35 -15.16 11.24 -5.85
C ALA A 35 -16.44 11.36 -4.97
N GLN A 36 -16.52 10.62 -3.86
CA GLN A 36 -17.59 10.72 -2.85
C GLN A 36 -17.64 12.10 -2.15
N TRP A 37 -16.56 12.88 -2.21
CA TRP A 37 -16.40 14.21 -1.63
C TRP A 37 -16.48 15.32 -2.71
N ALA A 38 -16.80 14.99 -3.97
CA ALA A 38 -17.05 15.96 -5.06
C ALA A 38 -18.05 17.07 -4.66
N HIS A 39 -19.02 16.70 -3.82
CA HIS A 39 -20.06 17.60 -3.33
C HIS A 39 -19.63 18.53 -2.18
N VAL A 40 -18.41 18.38 -1.66
CA VAL A 40 -17.89 19.14 -0.49
C VAL A 40 -16.98 20.30 -0.91
N LEU A 41 -16.55 20.36 -2.18
CA LEU A 41 -15.89 21.55 -2.72
C LEU A 41 -16.92 22.67 -2.97
N PRO A 42 -16.56 23.96 -2.76
CA PRO A 42 -17.51 25.07 -2.66
C PRO A 42 -18.50 25.25 -3.83
N ASN A 43 -18.24 24.62 -4.98
CA ASN A 43 -19.03 24.81 -6.18
C ASN A 43 -19.74 23.54 -6.69
N GLY A 44 -19.57 22.35 -6.08
CA GLY A 44 -20.29 21.13 -6.49
C GLY A 44 -20.05 20.64 -7.93
N ASP A 45 -19.33 21.39 -8.77
CA ASP A 45 -19.11 21.16 -10.19
C ASP A 45 -17.80 20.41 -10.50
N PHE A 46 -17.03 20.03 -9.47
CA PHE A 46 -15.79 19.30 -9.66
C PHE A 46 -16.07 17.79 -9.69
N ASP A 47 -16.55 17.30 -10.82
CA ASP A 47 -16.61 15.86 -11.07
C ASP A 47 -15.17 15.35 -11.27
N TRP A 48 -14.63 14.67 -10.26
CA TRP A 48 -13.30 14.04 -10.27
C TRP A 48 -13.17 12.94 -11.33
N MET A 49 -14.29 12.38 -11.82
CA MET A 49 -14.28 11.50 -13.00
C MET A 49 -14.12 12.28 -14.31
N THR A 50 -14.24 13.61 -14.26
CA THR A 50 -14.04 14.55 -15.36
C THR A 50 -12.88 15.52 -15.14
N ILE A 51 -11.98 15.30 -14.16
CA ILE A 51 -10.60 15.80 -14.34
C ILE A 51 -10.20 15.17 -15.65
N PRO A 52 -10.16 15.95 -16.73
CA PRO A 52 -10.23 15.30 -17.98
C PRO A 52 -8.92 14.54 -18.12
N GLU A 53 -8.98 13.53 -18.96
CA GLU A 53 -7.89 13.06 -19.81
C GLU A 53 -7.28 14.22 -20.66
N ARG A 54 -7.30 15.46 -20.14
CA ARG A 54 -6.73 16.69 -20.70
C ARG A 54 -5.28 16.73 -20.26
N GLY A 55 -4.48 16.06 -21.07
CA GLY A 55 -3.57 16.83 -21.92
C GLY A 55 -2.59 17.74 -21.18
N ALA A 56 -1.49 17.16 -20.71
CA ALA A 56 -0.11 17.61 -21.01
C ALA A 56 0.87 16.90 -20.07
N SER A 57 0.55 16.84 -18.77
CA SER A 57 1.48 16.35 -17.75
C SER A 57 1.22 14.88 -17.39
N PRO A 58 2.24 14.00 -17.38
CA PRO A 58 2.15 12.62 -16.85
C PRO A 58 2.07 12.57 -15.31
N ALA A 59 1.73 13.70 -14.68
CA ALA A 59 1.63 13.91 -13.25
C ALA A 59 0.54 14.96 -12.99
N PHE A 60 -0.56 14.54 -12.37
CA PHE A 60 -1.61 15.30 -11.74
C PHE A 60 -1.13 15.88 -10.41
N GLN A 61 -1.07 17.19 -10.25
CA GLN A 61 -0.93 17.76 -8.91
C GLN A 61 -2.08 18.73 -8.76
N LEU A 62 -2.84 18.69 -7.66
CA LEU A 62 -3.92 19.69 -7.50
C LEU A 62 -3.31 21.10 -7.46
N ARG A 63 -2.02 21.23 -7.12
CA ARG A 63 -1.32 22.52 -7.06
C ARG A 63 -1.27 23.17 -8.44
N ASP A 64 -1.27 22.35 -9.48
CA ASP A 64 -1.22 22.76 -10.87
C ASP A 64 -2.63 23.03 -11.45
N LEU A 65 -3.71 22.75 -10.69
CA LEU A 65 -5.07 23.02 -11.13
C LEU A 65 -5.40 24.52 -10.99
N PRO A 66 -5.77 25.20 -12.10
CA PRO A 66 -6.14 26.61 -12.06
C PRO A 66 -7.29 26.88 -11.07
N GLY A 67 -7.08 27.81 -10.14
CA GLY A 67 -8.08 28.21 -9.15
C GLY A 67 -8.18 27.33 -7.89
N LEU A 68 -7.48 26.20 -7.83
CA LEU A 68 -7.45 25.30 -6.67
C LEU A 68 -6.08 25.26 -5.99
N GLY A 69 -5.00 25.51 -6.73
CA GLY A 69 -3.65 25.20 -6.26
C GLY A 69 -3.15 25.94 -5.01
N ASN A 70 -3.61 27.17 -4.76
CA ASN A 70 -3.22 27.91 -3.54
C ASN A 70 -4.22 27.76 -2.38
N THR A 71 -5.42 27.24 -2.64
CA THR A 71 -6.52 27.15 -1.67
C THR A 71 -6.67 25.75 -1.08
N VAL A 72 -6.26 24.69 -1.78
CA VAL A 72 -6.31 23.31 -1.30
C VAL A 72 -5.10 22.95 -0.42
N TYR A 73 -3.94 23.59 -0.63
CA TYR A 73 -2.69 23.34 0.11
C TYR A 73 -2.14 24.55 0.85
N ALA A 74 -2.98 25.41 1.42
CA ALA A 74 -2.47 26.22 2.52
C ALA A 74 -2.00 25.24 3.63
N ASP A 75 -0.89 25.52 4.32
CA ASP A 75 -0.37 24.59 5.35
C ASP A 75 -1.46 24.22 6.38
N ASP A 76 -2.29 25.20 6.75
CA ASP A 76 -3.44 25.01 7.63
C ASP A 76 -4.55 24.11 7.03
N SER A 77 -4.70 24.08 5.70
CA SER A 77 -5.72 23.26 5.03
C SER A 77 -5.27 21.82 4.82
N ASP A 78 -3.98 21.56 4.59
CA ASP A 78 -3.44 20.19 4.50
C ASP A 78 -3.47 19.48 5.85
N GLU A 79 -3.01 20.14 6.93
CA GLU A 79 -3.11 19.58 8.29
C GLU A 79 -4.56 19.36 8.72
N ALA A 80 -5.47 20.29 8.41
CA ALA A 80 -6.88 20.11 8.70
C ALA A 80 -7.49 18.92 7.94
N LEU A 81 -7.08 18.68 6.70
CA LEU A 81 -7.54 17.56 5.89
C LEU A 81 -7.01 16.22 6.43
N ILE A 82 -5.75 16.17 6.82
CA ILE A 82 -5.13 14.99 7.44
C ILE A 82 -5.79 14.66 8.76
N GLN A 83 -5.97 15.67 9.61
CA GLN A 83 -6.67 15.53 10.87
C GLN A 83 -8.10 15.02 10.64
N ARG A 84 -8.76 15.51 9.59
CA ARG A 84 -10.10 15.03 9.21
C ARG A 84 -10.11 13.56 8.80
N TYR A 85 -9.17 13.11 7.98
CA TYR A 85 -9.06 11.70 7.61
C TYR A 85 -8.76 10.82 8.82
N ALA A 86 -7.90 11.27 9.73
CA ALA A 86 -7.60 10.56 10.97
C ALA A 86 -8.83 10.44 11.88
N GLU A 87 -9.62 11.51 12.04
CA GLU A 87 -10.89 11.50 12.78
C GLU A 87 -11.90 10.53 12.18
N LEU A 88 -12.08 10.56 10.85
CA LEU A 88 -12.99 9.65 10.17
C LEU A 88 -12.54 8.21 10.31
N LEU A 89 -11.24 7.93 10.12
CA LEU A 89 -10.69 6.60 10.30
C LEU A 89 -10.85 6.13 11.75
N GLY A 90 -10.61 7.00 12.73
CA GLY A 90 -10.83 6.71 14.14
C GLY A 90 -12.29 6.40 14.46
N ALA A 91 -13.24 7.15 13.87
CA ALA A 91 -14.66 6.92 14.04
C ALA A 91 -15.13 5.59 13.41
N VAL A 92 -14.63 5.25 12.22
CA VAL A 92 -14.89 3.96 11.53
C VAL A 92 -14.26 2.80 12.30
N LEU A 93 -13.05 3.01 12.85
CA LEU A 93 -12.39 2.02 13.71
C LEU A 93 -13.20 1.70 14.96
N GLY A 94 -13.71 2.72 15.66
CA GLY A 94 -14.40 2.51 16.93
C GLY A 94 -13.57 1.63 17.88
N GLU A 95 -14.09 0.47 18.25
CA GLU A 95 -13.41 -0.54 19.07
C GLU A 95 -12.66 -1.63 18.27
N THR A 96 -12.78 -1.63 16.94
CA THR A 96 -12.13 -2.60 16.04
C THR A 96 -10.61 -2.49 16.10
N LYS A 97 -9.91 -3.58 16.41
CA LYS A 97 -8.45 -3.56 16.60
C LYS A 97 -7.65 -3.81 15.33
N ARG A 98 -8.31 -4.12 14.20
CA ARG A 98 -7.68 -4.52 12.95
C ARG A 98 -8.04 -3.56 11.83
N LEU A 99 -7.02 -3.09 11.12
CA LEU A 99 -7.14 -2.22 9.96
C LEU A 99 -6.48 -2.90 8.75
N PHE A 100 -7.25 -3.23 7.72
CA PHE A 100 -6.72 -3.59 6.42
C PHE A 100 -6.52 -2.35 5.56
N VAL A 101 -5.34 -2.21 4.98
CA VAL A 101 -4.97 -1.12 4.08
C VAL A 101 -4.70 -1.69 2.70
N PHE A 102 -5.60 -1.46 1.75
CA PHE A 102 -5.51 -1.98 0.39
C PHE A 102 -4.89 -0.94 -0.54
N ILE A 103 -3.81 -1.32 -1.24
CA ILE A 103 -3.06 -0.40 -2.10
C ILE A 103 -2.87 -1.00 -3.49
N HIS A 104 -3.37 -0.29 -4.52
CA HIS A 104 -3.24 -0.71 -5.91
C HIS A 104 -1.83 -0.45 -6.50
N GLY A 105 -1.62 -0.91 -7.74
CA GLY A 105 -0.36 -0.81 -8.47
C GLY A 105 -0.24 0.42 -9.37
N PHE A 106 0.83 0.46 -10.17
CA PHE A 106 1.10 1.54 -11.11
C PHE A 106 0.14 1.55 -12.31
N ASN A 107 -0.17 2.75 -12.81
CA ASN A 107 -0.85 3.00 -14.10
C ASN A 107 -2.23 2.32 -14.24
N ASN A 108 -3.03 2.37 -13.16
CA ASN A 108 -4.44 2.00 -13.12
C ASN A 108 -5.34 3.25 -13.16
N THR A 109 -6.31 3.32 -14.08
CA THR A 109 -7.44 4.26 -13.93
C THR A 109 -8.17 4.05 -12.60
N HIS A 110 -9.00 4.99 -12.16
CA HIS A 110 -9.68 4.87 -10.87
C HIS A 110 -10.52 3.59 -10.80
N ARG A 111 -11.22 3.28 -11.88
CA ARG A 111 -11.98 2.02 -12.03
C ARG A 111 -11.08 0.79 -11.93
N GLN A 112 -9.93 0.79 -12.58
CA GLN A 112 -8.97 -0.33 -12.51
C GLN A 112 -8.40 -0.48 -11.10
N ALA A 113 -8.06 0.63 -10.44
CA ALA A 113 -7.57 0.65 -9.07
C ALA A 113 -8.63 0.10 -8.09
N ALA A 114 -9.87 0.58 -8.20
CA ALA A 114 -10.99 0.10 -7.40
C ALA A 114 -11.23 -1.40 -7.61
N ASN A 115 -11.28 -1.87 -8.87
CA ASN A 115 -11.44 -3.29 -9.17
C ASN A 115 -10.29 -4.15 -8.60
N ASN A 116 -9.05 -3.65 -8.65
CA ASN A 116 -7.89 -4.33 -8.08
C ASN A 116 -7.98 -4.41 -6.55
N ILE A 117 -8.36 -3.31 -5.89
CA ILE A 117 -8.55 -3.25 -4.45
C ILE A 117 -9.69 -4.17 -4.01
N ASP A 118 -10.84 -4.17 -4.71
CA ASP A 118 -11.95 -5.07 -4.43
C ASP A 118 -11.56 -6.54 -4.59
N ALA A 119 -10.76 -6.87 -5.62
CA ALA A 119 -10.24 -8.23 -5.79
C ALA A 119 -9.31 -8.64 -4.64
N LEU A 120 -8.44 -7.74 -4.17
CA LEU A 120 -7.58 -7.99 -3.00
C LEU A 120 -8.41 -8.16 -1.72
N ALA A 121 -9.37 -7.27 -1.49
CA ALA A 121 -10.24 -7.29 -0.31
C ALA A 121 -11.11 -8.54 -0.26
N GLY A 122 -11.63 -8.99 -1.41
CA GLY A 122 -12.41 -10.24 -1.50
C GLY A 122 -11.57 -11.52 -1.29
N ALA A 123 -10.25 -11.43 -1.29
CA ALA A 123 -9.37 -12.58 -1.09
C ALA A 123 -8.91 -12.76 0.37
N VAL A 124 -9.18 -11.78 1.24
CA VAL A 124 -8.77 -11.79 2.65
C VAL A 124 -9.95 -11.62 3.61
N ASP A 125 -9.88 -12.25 4.78
CA ASP A 125 -10.94 -12.16 5.79
C ASP A 125 -10.90 -10.79 6.51
N THR A 126 -11.86 -9.95 6.15
CA THR A 126 -12.07 -8.59 6.70
C THR A 126 -13.23 -8.52 7.69
N SER A 127 -13.85 -9.65 8.07
CA SER A 127 -15.09 -9.69 8.86
C SER A 127 -15.05 -8.95 10.19
N ASN A 128 -13.87 -8.83 10.81
CA ASN A 128 -13.64 -8.16 12.10
C ASN A 128 -12.60 -7.04 11.97
N ALA A 129 -12.63 -6.32 10.86
CA ALA A 129 -11.67 -5.28 10.56
C ALA A 129 -12.30 -4.07 9.87
N VAL A 130 -11.63 -2.94 9.99
CA VAL A 130 -11.88 -1.79 9.13
C VAL A 130 -11.06 -1.93 7.85
N ARG A 131 -11.69 -1.58 6.73
CA ARG A 131 -11.08 -1.49 5.41
C ARG A 131 -10.73 -0.04 5.08
N LEU A 132 -9.49 0.20 4.71
CA LEU A 132 -9.00 1.47 4.17
C LEU A 132 -8.47 1.25 2.74
N ASP A 133 -9.13 1.87 1.77
CA ASP A 133 -8.69 1.84 0.38
C ASP A 133 -7.80 3.03 0.09
N VAL A 134 -6.59 2.75 -0.39
CA VAL A 134 -5.60 3.77 -0.72
C VAL A 134 -5.47 3.89 -2.23
N PHE A 135 -5.90 5.04 -2.74
CA PHE A 135 -5.69 5.47 -4.10
C PHE A 135 -4.47 6.38 -4.14
N TRP A 136 -3.51 6.06 -4.99
CA TRP A 136 -2.33 6.89 -5.19
C TRP A 136 -2.01 6.92 -6.66
N ASP A 137 -1.20 7.87 -7.09
CA ASP A 137 -1.05 8.19 -8.50
C ASP A 137 -0.57 7.03 -9.40
N GLY A 138 -1.56 6.28 -9.86
CA GLY A 138 -1.54 5.39 -10.99
C GLY A 138 -2.60 5.78 -12.02
N LEU A 139 -3.31 6.90 -11.91
CA LEU A 139 -4.44 7.19 -12.80
C LEU A 139 -3.96 7.44 -14.24
N ASN A 140 -4.15 6.44 -15.11
CA ASN A 140 -3.80 6.52 -16.52
C ASN A 140 -4.68 7.55 -17.25
N ASP A 141 -4.05 8.50 -17.94
CA ASP A 141 -4.68 9.30 -19.00
C ASP A 141 -4.93 8.39 -20.22
N SER A 142 -6.19 8.00 -20.45
CA SER A 142 -6.57 6.87 -21.32
C SER A 142 -6.30 7.08 -22.82
N GLY A 143 -5.71 8.21 -23.22
CA GLY A 143 -5.46 8.59 -24.62
C GLY A 143 -4.00 8.58 -25.12
N ARG A 144 -2.99 8.13 -24.34
CA ARG A 144 -1.57 8.28 -24.73
C ARG A 144 -0.85 6.99 -25.15
N SER A 145 0.05 7.13 -26.13
CA SER A 145 0.91 6.07 -26.70
C SER A 145 1.69 5.27 -25.64
N THR A 146 1.83 3.96 -25.84
CA THR A 146 2.64 3.05 -25.00
C THR A 146 4.12 3.48 -24.86
N ALA A 147 4.60 4.36 -25.73
CA ALA A 147 5.96 4.92 -25.69
C ALA A 147 6.25 5.77 -24.44
N VAL A 148 5.24 6.32 -23.74
CA VAL A 148 5.46 7.15 -22.54
C VAL A 148 5.50 6.36 -21.22
N VAL A 149 5.21 5.06 -21.26
CA VAL A 149 5.14 4.18 -20.08
C VAL A 149 6.47 4.15 -19.29
N PRO A 150 7.67 4.06 -19.92
CA PRO A 150 8.95 4.15 -19.21
C PRO A 150 9.12 5.42 -18.37
N PHE A 151 8.74 6.57 -18.93
CA PHE A 151 8.87 7.87 -18.25
C PHE A 151 7.91 8.00 -17.08
N ARG A 152 6.66 7.53 -17.25
CA ARG A 152 5.66 7.46 -16.17
C ARG A 152 6.12 6.54 -15.05
N TRP A 153 6.69 5.39 -15.40
CA TRP A 153 7.20 4.44 -14.42
C TRP A 153 8.35 5.04 -13.58
N ARG A 154 9.31 5.72 -14.20
CA ARG A 154 10.40 6.38 -13.43
C ARG A 154 9.85 7.39 -12.42
N LYS A 155 8.82 8.15 -12.79
CA LYS A 155 8.16 9.09 -11.88
C LYS A 155 7.37 8.40 -10.78
N SER A 156 6.64 7.34 -11.09
CA SER A 156 5.91 6.55 -10.10
C SER A 156 6.83 5.95 -9.04
N LEU A 157 8.13 5.83 -9.35
CA LEU A 157 9.10 5.43 -8.35
C LEU A 157 9.12 6.36 -7.14
N VAL A 158 9.05 7.67 -7.41
CA VAL A 158 9.06 8.74 -6.40
C VAL A 158 7.66 8.99 -5.86
N TYR A 159 6.64 9.01 -6.72
CA TYR A 159 5.26 9.30 -6.28
C TYR A 159 4.71 8.25 -5.32
N SER A 160 5.00 6.97 -5.53
CA SER A 160 4.65 5.91 -4.55
C SER A 160 5.24 6.18 -3.18
N ARG A 161 6.48 6.69 -3.13
CA ARG A 161 7.16 6.99 -1.87
C ARG A 161 6.54 8.19 -1.18
N LEU A 162 6.22 9.24 -1.92
CA LEU A 162 5.59 10.44 -1.37
C LEU A 162 4.17 10.14 -0.87
N ALA A 163 3.38 9.38 -1.63
CA ALA A 163 2.06 8.92 -1.18
C ALA A 163 2.13 8.14 0.15
N GLY A 164 3.18 7.34 0.35
CA GLY A 164 3.41 6.64 1.62
C GLY A 164 3.92 7.56 2.74
N GLN A 165 5.03 8.25 2.50
CA GLN A 165 5.79 9.02 3.49
C GLN A 165 5.11 10.32 3.90
N ILE A 166 4.57 11.07 2.94
CA ILE A 166 3.92 12.37 3.16
C ILE A 166 2.41 12.19 3.33
N GLY A 167 1.81 11.26 2.59
CA GLY A 167 0.37 11.03 2.67
C GLY A 167 -0.05 10.10 3.80
N LEU A 168 -0.03 8.80 3.51
CA LEU A 168 -0.61 7.75 4.36
C LEU A 168 -0.01 7.71 5.77
N ARG A 169 1.30 7.92 5.90
CA ARG A 169 1.99 7.92 7.20
C ARG A 169 1.38 8.93 8.17
N ARG A 170 1.08 10.16 7.72
CA ARG A 170 0.55 11.22 8.60
C ARG A 170 -0.84 10.86 9.13
N VAL A 171 -1.66 10.20 8.32
CA VAL A 171 -2.96 9.68 8.77
C VAL A 171 -2.79 8.56 9.80
N LEU A 172 -1.90 7.59 9.53
CA LEU A 172 -1.69 6.47 10.45
C LEU A 172 -1.00 6.89 11.77
N ASN A 173 -0.14 7.90 11.74
CA ASN A 173 0.46 8.51 12.94
C ASN A 173 -0.59 9.10 13.90
N ARG A 174 -1.78 9.42 13.40
CA ARG A 174 -2.88 10.04 14.16
C ARG A 174 -3.94 9.03 14.59
N LEU A 175 -3.68 7.71 14.45
CA LEU A 175 -4.60 6.68 14.94
C LEU A 175 -4.87 6.85 16.45
N PRO A 176 -6.12 6.69 16.90
CA PRO A 176 -6.49 7.03 18.28
C PRO A 176 -5.87 6.09 19.32
N ARG A 177 -5.45 4.90 18.90
CA ARG A 177 -4.85 3.85 19.73
C ARG A 177 -4.01 2.89 18.90
N PRO A 178 -3.17 2.04 19.53
CA PRO A 178 -2.50 0.97 18.83
C PRO A 178 -3.50 0.04 18.12
N VAL A 179 -3.24 -0.24 16.84
CA VAL A 179 -4.04 -1.17 16.01
C VAL A 179 -3.13 -2.12 15.25
N GLU A 180 -3.66 -3.30 14.93
CA GLU A 180 -3.04 -4.21 13.98
C GLU A 180 -3.28 -3.66 12.57
N VAL A 181 -2.20 -3.31 11.87
CA VAL A 181 -2.28 -2.80 10.49
C VAL A 181 -1.83 -3.87 9.51
N ILE A 182 -2.69 -4.19 8.55
CA ILE A 182 -2.46 -5.22 7.55
C ILE A 182 -2.46 -4.56 6.17
N PHE A 183 -1.28 -4.34 5.61
CA PHE A 183 -1.13 -3.86 4.25
C PHE A 183 -1.34 -5.01 3.27
N VAL A 184 -2.27 -4.84 2.33
CA VAL A 184 -2.46 -5.77 1.21
C VAL A 184 -2.23 -4.99 -0.07
N THR A 185 -1.16 -5.33 -0.78
CA THR A 185 -0.66 -4.52 -1.89
C THR A 185 -0.49 -5.32 -3.15
N HIS A 186 -0.59 -4.63 -4.28
CA HIS A 186 -0.19 -5.15 -5.57
C HIS A 186 0.89 -4.27 -6.20
N SER A 187 1.87 -4.90 -6.85
CA SER A 187 2.84 -4.22 -7.71
C SER A 187 3.56 -3.10 -6.97
N ARG A 188 3.47 -1.87 -7.47
CA ARG A 188 4.11 -0.69 -6.90
C ARG A 188 3.45 -0.19 -5.61
N GLY A 189 2.24 -0.65 -5.28
CA GLY A 189 1.60 -0.36 -3.99
C GLY A 189 2.46 -0.79 -2.79
N ALA A 190 3.32 -1.80 -2.97
CA ALA A 190 4.31 -2.21 -1.96
C ALA A 190 5.28 -1.05 -1.60
N GLY A 191 5.61 -0.18 -2.55
CA GLY A 191 6.44 1.00 -2.32
C GLY A 191 5.75 2.05 -1.45
N VAL A 192 4.43 2.22 -1.60
CA VAL A 192 3.62 3.10 -0.74
C VAL A 192 3.58 2.56 0.69
N ALA A 193 3.29 1.26 0.84
CA ALA A 193 3.25 0.62 2.15
C ALA A 193 4.60 0.72 2.88
N LEU A 194 5.72 0.40 2.20
CA LEU A 194 7.05 0.52 2.83
C LEU A 194 7.41 1.97 3.15
N ALA A 195 7.14 2.92 2.26
CA ALA A 195 7.40 4.34 2.51
C ALA A 195 6.54 4.91 3.65
N THR A 196 5.41 4.26 3.97
CA THR A 196 4.61 4.60 5.16
C THR A 196 5.35 4.23 6.44
N LEU A 197 6.06 3.09 6.45
CA LEU A 197 6.67 2.49 7.64
C LEU A 197 8.14 2.88 7.86
N ALA A 198 8.86 3.16 6.78
CA ALA A 198 10.28 3.51 6.80
C ALA A 198 10.59 4.57 5.74
N ASP A 199 11.58 5.40 6.02
CA ASP A 199 12.03 6.43 5.08
C ASP A 199 12.68 5.80 3.85
N PRO A 200 12.14 6.08 2.65
CA PRO A 200 12.67 5.51 1.43
C PRO A 200 13.89 6.32 0.94
N PHE A 201 14.67 5.70 0.07
CA PHE A 201 15.79 6.38 -0.57
C PHE A 201 15.35 7.15 -1.81
N TYR A 202 15.67 8.45 -1.87
CA TYR A 202 15.45 9.29 -3.05
C TYR A 202 16.78 9.63 -3.73
N ALA A 203 16.98 9.10 -4.94
CA ALA A 203 18.13 9.49 -5.76
C ALA A 203 17.99 10.95 -6.23
N ALA A 204 19.09 11.72 -6.22
CA ALA A 204 19.11 13.15 -6.59
C ALA A 204 18.52 13.47 -7.98
N ASN A 205 18.53 12.51 -8.91
CA ASN A 205 18.06 12.69 -10.27
C ASN A 205 16.54 12.54 -10.43
N ILE A 206 15.79 12.37 -9.34
CA ILE A 206 14.32 12.29 -9.35
C ILE A 206 13.76 13.00 -8.11
N CYS A 207 13.59 14.33 -8.18
CA CYS A 207 12.87 15.11 -7.18
C CYS A 207 11.46 15.45 -7.69
N ALA A 208 10.44 15.29 -6.87
CA ALA A 208 9.13 15.88 -7.05
C ALA A 208 9.15 17.36 -6.57
N PRO A 209 8.17 18.18 -6.97
CA PRO A 209 7.99 19.53 -6.45
C PRO A 209 7.98 19.58 -4.91
N GLY A 210 8.73 20.53 -4.34
CA GLY A 210 8.95 20.64 -2.90
C GLY A 210 10.18 19.88 -2.38
N GLY A 211 10.77 18.99 -3.18
CA GLY A 211 12.03 18.33 -2.85
C GLY A 211 13.22 19.30 -2.87
N LYS A 212 13.98 19.36 -1.77
CA LYS A 212 15.21 20.15 -1.69
C LYS A 212 16.41 19.24 -1.97
N PRO A 213 17.20 19.47 -3.03
CA PRO A 213 18.41 18.70 -3.25
C PRO A 213 19.44 19.01 -2.14
N ALA A 214 19.82 18.00 -1.37
CA ALA A 214 20.80 18.11 -0.29
C ALA A 214 21.71 16.89 -0.30
N GLY A 215 23.02 17.10 -0.43
CA GLY A 215 24.02 16.01 -0.34
C GLY A 215 23.84 14.90 -1.39
N GLY A 216 23.35 15.22 -2.59
CA GLY A 216 23.11 14.22 -3.64
C GLY A 216 21.84 13.38 -3.45
N GLN A 217 20.89 13.86 -2.63
CA GLN A 217 19.56 13.26 -2.44
C GLN A 217 18.48 14.33 -2.49
N CYS A 218 17.26 13.95 -2.87
CA CYS A 218 16.09 14.80 -2.69
C CYS A 218 15.55 14.60 -1.27
N ARG A 219 15.41 15.68 -0.50
CA ARG A 219 14.78 15.65 0.83
C ARG A 219 13.42 16.32 0.79
N TYR A 220 12.47 15.73 1.49
CA TYR A 220 11.13 16.27 1.72
C TYR A 220 10.95 16.44 3.21
N ASP A 221 10.26 17.49 3.62
CA ASP A 221 9.87 17.66 5.02
C ASP A 221 8.73 16.66 5.30
N HIS A 222 8.91 15.75 6.25
CA HIS A 222 7.97 14.67 6.53
C HIS A 222 8.00 14.27 8.02
N GLU A 223 6.90 13.68 8.49
CA GLU A 223 6.83 13.11 9.83
C GLU A 223 7.58 11.78 9.88
N ALA A 224 8.35 11.55 10.96
CA ALA A 224 8.79 10.20 11.29
C ALA A 224 7.56 9.31 11.56
N PRO A 225 7.60 8.01 11.23
CA PRO A 225 6.47 7.16 11.55
C PRO A 225 6.35 6.95 13.07
N ASP A 226 5.14 7.09 13.60
CA ASP A 226 4.83 6.89 15.02
C ASP A 226 4.47 5.42 15.28
N TYR A 227 5.48 4.65 15.69
CA TYR A 227 5.34 3.22 15.89
C TYR A 227 4.48 2.84 17.09
N SER A 228 4.20 3.79 18.00
CA SER A 228 3.28 3.56 19.13
C SER A 228 1.83 3.36 18.67
N ARG A 229 1.50 3.69 17.41
CA ARG A 229 0.18 3.53 16.80
C ARG A 229 -0.08 2.13 16.27
N TYR A 230 0.91 1.25 16.29
CA TYR A 230 0.80 -0.11 15.77
C TYR A 230 0.96 -1.13 16.89
N SER A 231 0.00 -2.05 17.04
CA SER A 231 0.19 -3.23 17.89
C SER A 231 0.97 -4.33 17.18
N SER A 232 0.81 -4.39 15.86
CA SER A 232 1.52 -5.28 14.95
C SER A 232 1.34 -4.79 13.52
N ILE A 233 2.27 -5.17 12.64
CA ILE A 233 2.20 -4.85 11.21
C ILE A 233 2.27 -6.16 10.43
N ARG A 234 1.36 -6.36 9.49
CA ARG A 234 1.45 -7.43 8.50
C ARG A 234 1.44 -6.85 7.09
N MET A 235 2.24 -7.41 6.20
CA MET A 235 2.29 -7.02 4.81
C MET A 235 2.06 -8.24 3.93
N LEU A 236 0.99 -8.24 3.14
CA LEU A 236 0.79 -9.18 2.04
C LEU A 236 1.06 -8.45 0.72
N MET A 237 2.14 -8.81 0.05
CA MET A 237 2.59 -8.16 -1.18
C MET A 237 2.50 -9.11 -2.37
N LEU A 238 1.62 -8.79 -3.31
CA LEU A 238 1.52 -9.52 -4.58
C LEU A 238 2.31 -8.78 -5.66
N ALA A 239 3.23 -9.48 -6.32
CA ALA A 239 4.06 -8.93 -7.38
C ALA A 239 4.89 -7.67 -7.00
N PRO A 240 5.52 -7.59 -5.82
CA PRO A 240 6.07 -6.34 -5.30
C PRO A 240 7.10 -5.69 -6.25
N ALA A 241 6.75 -4.55 -6.84
CA ALA A 241 7.58 -3.87 -7.85
C ALA A 241 8.56 -2.88 -7.18
N ILE A 242 9.36 -3.42 -6.26
CA ILE A 242 10.35 -2.72 -5.41
C ILE A 242 11.68 -3.47 -5.36
N GLY A 243 12.69 -2.82 -4.79
CA GLY A 243 14.06 -3.34 -4.62
C GLY A 243 14.90 -2.34 -3.84
N ASP A 244 16.17 -2.13 -4.22
CA ASP A 244 17.18 -1.45 -3.39
C ASP A 244 16.79 -0.04 -2.98
N GLU A 245 15.97 0.67 -3.74
CA GLU A 245 15.53 2.01 -3.32
C GLU A 245 14.49 1.99 -2.17
N HIS A 246 14.02 0.82 -1.76
CA HIS A 246 13.08 0.62 -0.64
C HIS A 246 13.64 -0.34 0.41
N ILE A 247 14.47 -1.29 0.01
CA ILE A 247 15.03 -2.32 0.90
C ILE A 247 16.54 -2.09 0.99
N ARG A 248 16.97 -1.47 2.09
CA ARG A 248 18.37 -1.24 2.45
C ARG A 248 18.57 -1.48 3.94
N GLN A 249 19.81 -1.43 4.39
CA GLN A 249 20.14 -1.49 5.81
C GLN A 249 19.34 -0.47 6.64
N SER A 250 19.25 0.79 6.19
CA SER A 250 18.45 1.81 6.87
C SER A 250 16.95 1.48 6.96
N THR A 251 16.42 0.68 6.02
CA THR A 251 15.04 0.18 6.09
C THR A 251 14.92 -0.88 7.16
N PHE A 252 15.87 -1.82 7.23
CA PHE A 252 15.90 -2.84 8.28
C PHE A 252 16.04 -2.22 9.67
N ASP A 253 16.90 -1.21 9.82
CA ASP A 253 17.12 -0.52 11.10
C ASP A 253 15.86 0.23 11.58
N GLN A 254 15.08 0.80 10.65
CA GLN A 254 13.80 1.42 10.99
C GLN A 254 12.72 0.37 11.30
N ILE A 255 12.67 -0.70 10.51
CA ILE A 255 11.71 -1.78 10.70
C ILE A 255 11.99 -2.60 11.96
N SER A 256 13.24 -2.70 12.41
CA SER A 256 13.59 -3.35 13.68
C SER A 256 13.10 -2.58 14.90
N ALA A 257 12.85 -1.27 14.77
CA ALA A 257 12.26 -0.44 15.80
C ALA A 257 10.72 -0.51 15.83
N LEU A 258 10.09 -1.23 14.89
CA LEU A 258 8.64 -1.40 14.83
C LEU A 258 8.10 -2.40 15.86
N ALA A 259 6.78 -2.32 16.09
CA ALA A 259 5.98 -3.42 16.61
C ALA A 259 6.19 -4.70 15.78
N PRO A 260 5.80 -5.89 16.27
CA PRO A 260 6.01 -7.14 15.54
C PRO A 260 5.56 -7.06 14.07
N VAL A 261 6.50 -7.33 13.15
CA VAL A 261 6.28 -7.23 11.70
C VAL A 261 6.25 -8.62 11.07
N SER A 262 5.26 -8.89 10.22
CA SER A 262 5.27 -10.06 9.33
C SER A 262 5.13 -9.66 7.87
N ILE A 263 6.07 -10.14 7.05
CA ILE A 263 6.10 -9.87 5.61
C ILE A 263 5.80 -11.17 4.88
N HIS A 264 4.75 -11.13 4.07
CA HIS A 264 4.29 -12.21 3.22
C HIS A 264 4.31 -11.72 1.78
N MET A 265 5.04 -12.39 0.89
CA MET A 265 5.06 -11.98 -0.52
C MET A 265 4.92 -13.13 -1.51
N VAL A 266 4.32 -12.81 -2.66
CA VAL A 266 4.22 -13.73 -3.80
C VAL A 266 4.85 -13.07 -5.02
N ALA A 267 5.77 -13.78 -5.67
CA ALA A 267 6.45 -13.32 -6.88
C ALA A 267 6.28 -14.31 -8.04
N ASN A 268 6.12 -13.79 -9.25
CA ASN A 268 6.17 -14.58 -10.49
C ASN A 268 7.50 -14.32 -11.19
N GLU A 269 8.32 -15.34 -11.32
CA GLU A 269 9.67 -15.23 -11.89
C GLU A 269 9.67 -14.85 -13.38
N LYS A 270 8.51 -14.91 -14.04
CA LYS A 270 8.32 -14.60 -15.47
C LYS A 270 7.36 -13.41 -15.70
N ASP A 271 7.02 -12.66 -14.67
CA ASP A 271 6.16 -11.48 -14.80
C ASP A 271 6.90 -10.37 -15.55
N ARG A 272 6.39 -9.97 -16.71
CA ARG A 272 7.08 -9.00 -17.57
C ARG A 272 7.10 -7.59 -17.01
N ALA A 273 6.16 -7.24 -16.15
CA ALA A 273 6.16 -5.92 -15.53
C ALA A 273 7.26 -5.82 -14.47
N THR A 274 7.45 -6.85 -13.65
CA THR A 274 8.49 -6.86 -12.61
C THR A 274 9.86 -7.25 -13.18
N CYS A 275 9.95 -8.23 -14.08
CA CYS A 275 11.21 -8.62 -14.73
C CYS A 275 11.76 -7.54 -15.66
N LYS A 276 10.91 -6.65 -16.18
CA LYS A 276 11.28 -5.61 -17.17
C LYS A 276 11.99 -6.18 -18.40
N THR A 277 11.81 -7.47 -18.67
CA THR A 277 12.42 -8.16 -19.77
C THR A 277 11.82 -7.61 -21.06
N PHE A 278 12.69 -7.17 -21.98
CA PHE A 278 12.43 -6.75 -23.36
C PHE A 278 12.26 -5.26 -23.71
N LEU A 279 12.48 -4.28 -22.81
CA LEU A 279 12.25 -2.87 -23.21
C LEU A 279 13.48 -1.95 -23.26
N PHE A 280 14.27 -1.70 -22.21
CA PHE A 280 15.46 -0.80 -22.32
C PHE A 280 16.50 -1.11 -21.19
N PRO A 281 17.64 -0.38 -21.03
CA PRO A 281 18.63 -0.66 -19.98
C PRO A 281 18.04 -0.69 -18.56
N ALA A 282 18.37 -1.72 -17.78
CA ALA A 282 17.78 -1.98 -16.46
C ALA A 282 17.85 -0.80 -15.47
N HIS A 283 18.91 0.02 -15.55
CA HIS A 283 19.10 1.18 -14.68
C HIS A 283 18.09 2.34 -14.94
N TRP A 284 17.37 2.35 -16.06
CA TRP A 284 16.37 3.39 -16.36
C TRP A 284 15.00 3.16 -15.72
N PHE A 285 14.75 1.93 -15.26
CA PHE A 285 13.45 1.53 -14.72
C PHE A 285 13.48 1.35 -13.21
N GLY A 286 14.51 1.80 -12.51
CA GLY A 286 14.66 1.53 -11.08
C GLY A 286 14.57 0.03 -10.75
N ASP A 287 14.42 -0.29 -9.47
CA ASP A 287 14.50 -1.66 -9.00
C ASP A 287 13.12 -2.28 -8.68
N SER A 288 12.89 -3.49 -9.21
CA SER A 288 11.69 -4.32 -9.01
C SER A 288 12.04 -5.78 -8.73
N ARG A 289 13.31 -6.06 -8.39
CA ARG A 289 13.84 -7.43 -8.23
C ARG A 289 13.11 -8.23 -7.16
N LEU A 290 12.52 -7.59 -6.15
CA LEU A 290 11.71 -8.31 -5.16
C LEU A 290 10.51 -9.02 -5.80
N GLY A 291 9.99 -8.50 -6.92
CA GLY A 291 8.82 -9.06 -7.59
C GLY A 291 9.10 -10.25 -8.51
N PHE A 292 10.37 -10.62 -8.74
CA PHE A 292 10.69 -11.71 -9.68
C PHE A 292 12.01 -12.45 -9.48
N GLN A 293 13.01 -11.91 -8.76
CA GLN A 293 14.35 -12.48 -8.71
C GLN A 293 14.59 -13.25 -7.40
N PRO A 294 14.65 -14.61 -7.42
CA PRO A 294 14.75 -15.41 -6.20
C PRO A 294 15.98 -15.11 -5.33
N SER A 295 17.13 -14.81 -5.96
CA SER A 295 18.34 -14.46 -5.20
C SER A 295 18.19 -13.14 -4.45
N TYR A 296 17.46 -12.18 -5.02
CA TYR A 296 17.19 -10.90 -4.36
C TYR A 296 16.19 -11.08 -3.22
N ILE A 297 15.16 -11.90 -3.43
CA ILE A 297 14.15 -12.22 -2.41
C ILE A 297 14.80 -12.86 -1.18
N ARG A 298 15.72 -13.82 -1.37
CA ARG A 298 16.48 -14.42 -0.26
C ARG A 298 17.32 -13.39 0.50
N GLY A 299 18.01 -12.50 -0.19
CA GLY A 299 18.77 -11.42 0.47
C GLY A 299 17.88 -10.47 1.26
N ALA A 300 16.67 -10.17 0.76
CA ALA A 300 15.69 -9.37 1.52
C ALA A 300 15.16 -10.13 2.74
N GLU A 301 14.85 -11.41 2.62
CA GLU A 301 14.46 -12.28 3.74
C GLU A 301 15.53 -12.30 4.83
N GLU A 302 16.79 -12.55 4.46
CA GLU A 302 17.93 -12.52 5.39
C GLU A 302 18.04 -11.15 6.07
N GLY A 303 17.95 -10.07 5.29
CA GLY A 303 17.99 -8.70 5.79
C GLY A 303 16.90 -8.40 6.82
N PHE A 304 15.66 -8.85 6.58
CA PHE A 304 14.56 -8.69 7.53
C PHE A 304 14.68 -9.62 8.74
N THR A 305 15.02 -10.89 8.56
CA THR A 305 14.97 -11.89 9.64
C THR A 305 16.20 -11.86 10.55
N GLN A 306 17.38 -11.47 10.06
CA GLN A 306 18.61 -11.44 10.85
C GLN A 306 18.78 -10.12 11.61
N ASN A 307 18.33 -9.01 11.02
CA ASN A 307 18.55 -7.67 11.59
C ASN A 307 17.34 -7.14 12.38
N THR A 308 16.21 -7.83 12.35
CA THR A 308 14.96 -7.33 12.93
C THR A 308 14.18 -8.46 13.62
N GLN A 309 13.17 -8.12 14.41
CA GLN A 309 12.19 -9.11 14.94
C GLN A 309 11.12 -9.49 13.91
N ALA A 310 11.29 -9.11 12.63
CA ALA A 310 10.33 -9.40 11.59
C ALA A 310 10.38 -10.87 11.16
N SER A 311 9.22 -11.40 10.83
CA SER A 311 9.10 -12.65 10.08
C SER A 311 8.95 -12.36 8.60
N PHE A 312 9.53 -13.22 7.76
CA PHE A 312 9.43 -13.11 6.31
C PHE A 312 9.06 -14.48 5.73
N ALA A 313 8.04 -14.51 4.89
CA ALA A 313 7.62 -15.71 4.19
C ALA A 313 7.29 -15.36 2.74
N TYR A 314 7.75 -16.18 1.80
CA TYR A 314 7.44 -15.96 0.40
C TYR A 314 7.07 -17.23 -0.35
N ARG A 315 6.42 -17.04 -1.49
CA ARG A 315 6.25 -18.05 -2.52
C ARG A 315 6.63 -17.48 -3.87
N THR A 316 7.37 -18.25 -4.67
CA THR A 316 7.58 -17.95 -6.08
C THR A 316 6.84 -18.96 -6.94
N PHE A 317 6.44 -18.54 -8.13
CA PHE A 317 5.97 -19.45 -9.16
C PHE A 317 6.48 -19.00 -10.53
N ALA A 318 6.59 -19.95 -11.46
CA ALA A 318 6.95 -19.69 -12.84
C ALA A 318 5.76 -20.05 -13.74
N ALA A 319 4.85 -19.09 -13.93
CA ALA A 319 3.68 -19.29 -14.79
C ALA A 319 4.08 -19.33 -16.28
N THR A 320 3.38 -20.13 -17.08
CA THR A 320 3.40 -20.01 -18.56
C THR A 320 2.71 -18.73 -19.06
N GLY A 321 2.07 -17.96 -18.18
CA GLY A 321 1.52 -16.63 -18.46
C GLY A 321 2.36 -15.52 -17.82
N GLN A 322 2.85 -14.60 -18.65
CA GLN A 322 3.62 -13.40 -18.29
C GLN A 322 2.77 -12.31 -17.59
N SER A 323 1.72 -12.71 -16.88
CA SER A 323 0.67 -11.82 -16.39
C SER A 323 1.07 -11.11 -15.09
N HIS A 324 0.78 -9.82 -15.04
CA HIS A 324 0.91 -8.93 -13.88
C HIS A 324 -0.46 -8.57 -13.28
N ALA A 325 -1.52 -9.32 -13.60
CA ALA A 325 -2.87 -9.02 -13.11
C ALA A 325 -3.06 -9.56 -11.68
N VAL A 326 -3.70 -8.76 -10.81
CA VAL A 326 -4.06 -9.14 -9.43
C VAL A 326 -4.75 -10.51 -9.40
N THR A 327 -5.74 -10.71 -10.26
CA THR A 327 -6.52 -11.95 -10.34
C THR A 327 -5.66 -13.17 -10.67
N THR A 328 -4.63 -13.02 -11.50
CA THR A 328 -3.71 -14.13 -11.80
C THR A 328 -2.95 -14.56 -10.55
N TYR A 329 -2.45 -13.61 -9.76
CA TYR A 329 -1.76 -13.91 -8.50
C TYR A 329 -2.72 -14.55 -7.48
N LEU A 330 -3.92 -13.99 -7.29
CA LEU A 330 -4.90 -14.50 -6.33
C LEU A 330 -5.38 -15.93 -6.65
N GLN A 331 -5.45 -16.29 -7.93
CA GLN A 331 -5.86 -17.64 -8.34
C GLN A 331 -4.79 -18.71 -8.08
N ARG A 332 -3.53 -18.33 -7.77
CA ARG A 332 -2.45 -19.28 -7.54
C ARG A 332 -2.58 -20.03 -6.21
N LYS A 333 -2.19 -21.31 -6.23
CA LYS A 333 -2.14 -22.15 -5.03
C LYS A 333 -1.16 -21.57 -4.01
N GLU A 334 -0.02 -21.10 -4.50
CA GLU A 334 1.04 -20.45 -3.75
C GLU A 334 0.53 -19.26 -2.94
N THR A 335 -0.28 -18.40 -3.57
CA THR A 335 -0.89 -17.25 -2.90
C THR A 335 -1.86 -17.70 -1.82
N ARG A 336 -2.73 -18.68 -2.11
CA ARG A 336 -3.67 -19.22 -1.12
C ARG A 336 -2.95 -19.82 0.08
N GLU A 337 -1.97 -20.69 -0.15
CA GLU A 337 -1.16 -21.29 0.91
C GLU A 337 -0.49 -20.24 1.79
N LEU A 338 0.05 -19.18 1.19
CA LEU A 338 0.67 -18.07 1.93
C LEU A 338 -0.37 -17.29 2.74
N MET A 339 -1.53 -16.96 2.17
CA MET A 339 -2.62 -16.28 2.89
C MET A 339 -3.15 -17.12 4.06
N CYS A 340 -3.20 -18.44 3.89
CA CYS A 340 -3.61 -19.38 4.94
C CYS A 340 -2.58 -19.44 6.06
N ALA A 341 -1.29 -19.58 5.73
CA ALA A 341 -0.20 -19.54 6.71
C ALA A 341 -0.14 -18.19 7.45
N ALA A 342 -0.52 -17.09 6.78
CA ALA A 342 -0.59 -15.76 7.38
C ALA A 342 -1.85 -15.53 8.24
N GLY A 343 -2.81 -16.46 8.26
CA GLY A 343 -4.10 -16.29 8.92
C GLY A 343 -4.92 -15.13 8.34
N LEU A 344 -4.84 -14.93 7.02
CA LEU A 344 -5.53 -13.86 6.28
C LEU A 344 -6.60 -14.41 5.31
N SER A 345 -6.61 -15.71 5.03
CA SER A 345 -7.47 -16.31 4.00
C SER A 345 -8.95 -16.33 4.41
N VAL A 346 -9.83 -16.10 3.44
CA VAL A 346 -11.29 -16.35 3.55
C VAL A 346 -11.67 -17.83 3.42
N ASP A 347 -10.72 -18.67 2.99
CA ASP A 347 -10.98 -20.07 2.65
C ASP A 347 -11.16 -20.89 3.94
N ALA A 348 -12.34 -21.49 4.13
CA ALA A 348 -12.67 -22.25 5.35
C ALA A 348 -11.74 -23.45 5.59
N ALA A 349 -11.14 -23.99 4.51
CA ALA A 349 -10.13 -25.04 4.57
C ALA A 349 -8.82 -24.59 5.25
N CYS A 350 -8.65 -23.29 5.48
CA CYS A 350 -7.49 -22.70 6.15
C CYS A 350 -7.74 -22.41 7.64
N ALA A 351 -8.91 -22.78 8.18
CA ALA A 351 -9.10 -22.83 9.62
C ALA A 351 -8.07 -23.80 10.22
N PRO A 352 -7.36 -23.41 11.30
CA PRO A 352 -6.50 -24.36 11.99
C PRO A 352 -7.36 -25.54 12.40
N HIS A 353 -7.01 -26.75 11.92
CA HIS A 353 -7.63 -27.97 12.42
C HIS A 353 -7.59 -27.91 13.94
N PRO A 354 -8.73 -28.08 14.66
CA PRO A 354 -8.69 -28.14 16.11
C PRO A 354 -7.73 -29.25 16.49
N ASN A 355 -6.68 -28.89 17.22
CA ASN A 355 -5.66 -29.79 17.74
C ASN A 355 -6.32 -31.11 18.17
N THR A 356 -6.11 -32.17 17.40
CA THR A 356 -6.29 -33.53 17.89
C THR A 356 -5.23 -33.74 18.95
N ARG A 357 -5.61 -33.43 20.20
CA ARG A 357 -4.83 -33.76 21.40
C ARG A 357 -4.36 -35.21 21.29
N ASN A 358 -3.05 -35.40 21.49
CA ASN A 358 -2.39 -36.66 21.76
C ASN A 358 -3.26 -37.63 22.57
N GLY A 359 -3.68 -38.71 21.92
CA GLY A 359 -4.21 -39.91 22.56
C GLY A 359 -3.20 -41.05 22.43
N ASN A 360 -1.98 -40.86 22.95
CA ASN A 360 -1.03 -41.96 23.12
C ASN A 360 -1.11 -42.47 24.57
N GLY A 361 -2.17 -43.24 24.84
CA GLY A 361 -2.28 -44.10 26.01
C GLY A 361 -1.96 -45.53 25.59
N ASN A 362 -0.69 -45.91 25.65
CA ASN A 362 -0.23 -47.29 25.49
C ASN A 362 -0.83 -48.15 26.61
N GLY A 363 -1.87 -48.92 26.29
CA GLY A 363 -2.29 -50.09 27.08
C GLY A 363 -1.48 -51.31 26.65
N ASN A 364 -0.35 -51.56 27.31
CA ASN A 364 0.35 -52.84 27.20
C ASN A 364 -0.44 -53.91 27.97
N GLY A 365 -1.22 -54.71 27.24
CA GLY A 365 -1.73 -55.98 27.72
C GLY A 365 -0.61 -57.03 27.70
N MET A 366 -0.06 -57.35 28.86
CA MET A 366 0.70 -58.59 29.07
C MET A 366 -0.29 -59.70 29.43
N SER A 367 -0.46 -60.63 28.49
CA SER A 367 -0.99 -61.97 28.72
C SER A 367 0.18 -62.95 28.54
N SER A 368 0.61 -63.59 29.62
CA SER A 368 1.32 -64.86 29.54
C SER A 368 1.05 -65.67 30.81
N ALA A 369 0.64 -66.90 30.57
CA ALA A 369 0.33 -67.95 31.52
C ALA A 369 1.52 -68.33 32.43
N GLN A 370 1.25 -68.58 33.70
CA GLN A 370 1.32 -69.89 34.38
C GLN A 370 0.78 -69.78 35.80
#